data_AF-A0A0R3T9Z2-F1
#
_entry.id   AF-A0A0R3T9Z2-F1
#
_cell.length_a   1.000
_cell.length_b   1.000
_cell.length_c   1.000
_cell.angle_alpha   90.00
_cell.angle_beta   90.00
_cell.angle_gamma   90.00
#
_symmetry.space_group_name_H-M   'P 1'
#
loop_
_entity.id
_entity.type
_entity.pdbx_description
1 polymer ?
#
loop_
_entity_poly.entity_id
_entity_poly.type
_entity_poly.pdbx_seq_one_letter_code
_entity_poly.pdbx_strand_id
1 'polypeptide(L)'
;MDTLSTIEWSCNELYTTSDQSVRIQAEETCSRLIDRPDCIATCKALLERANSCYSQYIAASTLTRFISNRDTVVHVNLRLQLRNFALNYLATQPNLQGIVQQALINLICRLTKIGWFDSFENGPEYPFRDIFDSVKNFIRVGDNFEFILILFFHLVCLVSEIYQSTESDLTRATFFLKKLLVSFRDLVLFQIFQLGLDLLHQTDANLKNLSSNDSDQLQVVYHTLNMVCSCLNYDFVGTGSRYGEGSNSTSDDLSTVQLPANWRPIFLESNNIDLFFRLFAGLPQTPACPGIRVLPLSCLVQITSIRRTLFTNDERPTLLASLMKGCLEVLQRRESLLCEPTVYHEFCRLLSRMKVSFQVSEFVQIACYPEFIKLVADFTTHSLYVSRASVHSVIRFFCLASLCDELFVQAYFDFNDVITVWRLQESCTTLYLPFNNSI
;
A
#
# COMPACT_ATOMS: atom_id res chain seq x y z
N MET A 1 -2.33 27.86 -37.28
CA MET A 1 -1.68 27.04 -36.24
C MET A 1 -1.75 25.60 -36.70
N ASP A 2 -0.65 24.86 -36.60
CA ASP A 2 -0.66 23.42 -36.85
C ASP A 2 -1.63 22.73 -35.87
N THR A 3 -2.30 21.67 -36.32
CA THR A 3 -3.31 20.93 -35.51
C THR A 3 -2.75 20.50 -34.15
N LEU A 4 -1.46 20.16 -34.09
CA LEU A 4 -0.77 19.77 -32.86
C LEU A 4 -0.61 20.95 -31.89
N SER A 5 -0.28 22.14 -32.39
CA SER A 5 -0.14 23.35 -31.57
C SER A 5 -1.46 23.81 -30.97
N THR A 6 -2.58 23.60 -31.67
CA THR A 6 -3.91 23.84 -31.09
C THR A 6 -4.19 22.88 -29.92
N ILE A 7 -3.83 21.60 -30.05
CA ILE A 7 -3.97 20.63 -28.95
C ILE A 7 -3.07 21.00 -27.76
N GLU A 8 -1.82 21.38 -28.00
CA GLU A 8 -0.88 21.83 -26.96
C GLU A 8 -1.43 23.03 -26.19
N TRP A 9 -2.00 24.00 -26.90
CA TRP A 9 -2.63 25.16 -26.31
C TRP A 9 -3.84 24.75 -25.44
N SER A 10 -4.74 23.90 -25.96
CA SER A 10 -5.88 23.40 -25.18
C SER A 10 -5.44 22.63 -23.93
N CYS A 11 -4.40 21.79 -24.03
CA CYS A 11 -3.87 21.05 -22.88
C CYS A 11 -3.41 21.99 -21.77
N ASN A 12 -2.78 23.12 -22.13
CA ASN A 12 -2.34 24.11 -21.16
C ASN A 12 -3.52 24.85 -20.53
N GLU A 13 -4.41 25.40 -21.37
CA GLU A 13 -5.54 26.22 -20.92
C GLU A 13 -6.52 25.46 -20.03
N LEU A 14 -6.62 24.12 -20.17
CA LEU A 14 -7.43 23.28 -19.29
C LEU A 14 -7.11 23.51 -17.79
N TYR A 15 -5.85 23.81 -17.47
CA TYR A 15 -5.38 23.99 -16.09
C TYR A 15 -5.01 25.43 -15.74
N THR A 16 -4.70 26.29 -16.72
CA THR A 16 -4.21 27.65 -16.46
C THR A 16 -5.25 28.75 -16.63
N THR A 17 -6.28 28.52 -17.44
CA THR A 17 -7.23 29.58 -17.81
C THR A 17 -8.20 29.91 -16.67
N SER A 18 -8.58 31.17 -16.53
CA SER A 18 -9.64 31.60 -15.60
C SER A 18 -11.02 31.71 -16.27
N ASP A 19 -11.08 31.68 -17.60
CA ASP A 19 -12.31 31.75 -18.37
C ASP A 19 -12.98 30.36 -18.49
N GLN A 20 -14.21 30.26 -18.00
CA GLN A 20 -14.96 29.01 -18.02
C GLN A 20 -15.26 28.51 -19.45
N SER A 21 -15.51 29.42 -20.40
CA SER A 21 -15.82 29.05 -21.78
C SER A 21 -14.62 28.41 -22.49
N VAL A 22 -13.43 28.99 -22.28
CA VAL A 22 -12.16 28.48 -22.80
C VAL A 22 -11.83 27.13 -22.17
N ARG A 23 -12.06 26.98 -20.85
CA ARG A 23 -11.81 25.71 -20.16
C ARG A 23 -12.68 24.58 -20.70
N ILE A 24 -13.97 24.83 -20.93
CA ILE A 24 -14.89 23.84 -21.51
C ILE A 24 -14.43 23.42 -22.92
N GLN A 25 -14.04 24.39 -23.76
CA GLN A 25 -13.54 24.09 -25.10
C GLN A 25 -12.23 23.28 -25.07
N ALA A 26 -11.33 23.62 -24.15
CA ALA A 26 -10.09 22.90 -23.92
C ALA A 26 -10.36 21.46 -23.46
N GLU A 27 -11.29 21.27 -22.52
CA GLU A 27 -11.70 19.96 -22.02
C GLU A 27 -12.30 19.08 -23.13
N GLU A 28 -13.17 19.64 -23.97
CA GLU A 28 -13.76 18.96 -25.12
C GLU A 28 -12.68 18.52 -26.12
N THR A 29 -11.72 19.42 -26.41
CA THR A 29 -10.61 19.14 -27.32
C THR A 29 -9.71 18.02 -26.79
N CYS A 30 -9.34 18.08 -25.51
CA CYS A 30 -8.49 17.07 -24.87
C CYS A 30 -9.19 15.72 -24.75
N SER A 31 -10.49 15.72 -24.42
CA SER A 31 -11.27 14.49 -24.25
C SER A 31 -11.45 13.71 -25.56
N ARG A 32 -11.55 14.43 -26.70
CA ARG A 32 -11.67 13.85 -28.05
C ARG A 32 -10.37 13.33 -28.63
N LEU A 33 -9.22 13.52 -27.97
CA LEU A 33 -7.94 13.00 -28.47
C LEU A 33 -7.96 11.49 -28.68
N ILE A 34 -8.70 10.76 -27.83
CA ILE A 34 -8.85 9.31 -27.91
C ILE A 34 -9.57 8.83 -29.18
N ASP A 35 -10.46 9.65 -29.74
CA ASP A 35 -11.28 9.31 -30.91
C ASP A 35 -10.53 9.51 -32.23
N ARG A 36 -9.33 10.09 -32.19
CA ARG A 36 -8.54 10.37 -33.38
C ARG A 36 -7.97 9.09 -34.00
N PRO A 37 -7.99 8.94 -35.34
CA PRO A 37 -7.39 7.78 -36.00
C PRO A 37 -5.86 7.71 -35.80
N ASP A 38 -5.23 8.87 -35.59
CA ASP A 38 -3.80 9.04 -35.32
C ASP A 38 -3.51 9.28 -33.82
N CYS A 39 -4.40 8.85 -32.91
CA CYS A 39 -4.29 9.10 -31.46
C CYS A 39 -2.90 8.76 -30.89
N ILE A 40 -2.38 7.56 -31.18
CA ILE A 40 -1.06 7.13 -30.67
C ILE A 40 0.05 8.04 -31.21
N ALA A 41 0.05 8.32 -32.51
CA ALA A 41 1.07 9.17 -33.13
C ALA A 41 1.01 10.61 -32.58
N THR A 42 -0.20 11.15 -32.41
CA THR A 42 -0.44 12.47 -31.83
C THR A 42 0.07 12.55 -30.39
N CYS A 43 -0.27 11.57 -29.55
CA CYS A 43 0.17 11.55 -28.16
C CYS A 43 1.70 11.40 -28.03
N LYS A 44 2.33 10.57 -28.88
CA LYS A 44 3.80 10.48 -28.93
C LYS A 44 4.43 11.81 -29.32
N ALA A 45 3.89 12.49 -30.33
CA ALA A 45 4.39 13.79 -30.75
C ALA A 45 4.25 14.87 -29.65
N LEU A 46 3.15 14.86 -28.89
CA LEU A 46 2.97 15.74 -27.73
C LEU A 46 4.01 15.48 -26.63
N LEU A 47 4.30 14.21 -26.35
CA LEU A 47 5.35 13.83 -25.40
C LEU A 47 6.73 14.27 -25.90
N GLU A 48 7.08 14.00 -27.16
CA GLU A 48 8.37 14.35 -27.73
C GLU A 48 8.60 15.87 -27.83
N ARG A 49 7.56 16.65 -28.15
CA ARG A 49 7.64 18.12 -28.18
C ARG A 49 7.76 18.75 -26.79
N ALA A 50 7.18 18.12 -25.77
CA ALA A 50 7.28 18.53 -24.38
C ALA A 50 6.97 20.03 -24.13
N ASN A 51 6.02 20.61 -24.90
CA ASN A 51 5.70 22.04 -24.82
C ASN A 51 5.18 22.47 -23.43
N SER A 52 4.44 21.60 -22.74
CA SER A 52 4.04 21.80 -21.34
C SER A 52 3.89 20.46 -20.61
N CYS A 53 4.01 20.48 -19.28
CA CYS A 53 3.74 19.29 -18.46
C CYS A 53 2.30 18.79 -18.60
N TYR A 54 1.35 19.70 -18.83
CA TYR A 54 -0.05 19.36 -19.05
C TYR A 54 -0.28 18.62 -20.38
N SER A 55 0.41 19.01 -21.46
CA SER A 55 0.30 18.29 -22.73
C SER A 55 0.90 16.89 -22.64
N GLN A 56 2.03 16.74 -21.95
CA GLN A 56 2.64 15.43 -21.67
C GLN A 56 1.73 14.55 -20.80
N TYR A 57 1.19 15.12 -19.72
CA TYR A 57 0.25 14.44 -18.82
C TYR A 57 -1.00 13.95 -19.55
N ILE A 58 -1.65 14.81 -20.34
CA ILE A 58 -2.84 14.46 -21.12
C ILE A 58 -2.51 13.41 -22.17
N ALA A 59 -1.35 13.50 -22.84
CA ALA A 59 -0.92 12.51 -23.82
C ALA A 59 -0.73 11.12 -23.19
N ALA A 60 0.02 11.01 -22.09
CA ALA A 60 0.23 9.74 -21.39
C ALA A 60 -1.09 9.15 -20.82
N SER A 61 -1.96 10.01 -20.28
CA SER A 61 -3.27 9.61 -19.76
C SER A 61 -4.22 9.16 -20.88
N THR A 62 -4.22 9.86 -22.01
CA THR A 62 -5.00 9.48 -23.20
C THR A 62 -4.54 8.15 -23.76
N LEU A 63 -3.23 7.91 -23.85
CA LEU A 63 -2.68 6.60 -24.26
C LEU A 63 -3.15 5.48 -23.33
N THR A 64 -3.16 5.72 -22.02
CA THR A 64 -3.62 4.74 -21.01
C THR A 64 -5.11 4.42 -21.19
N ARG A 65 -5.95 5.44 -21.44
CA ARG A 65 -7.37 5.25 -21.75
C ARG A 65 -7.56 4.51 -23.08
N PHE A 66 -6.81 4.89 -24.11
CA PHE A 66 -6.89 4.32 -25.46
C PHE A 66 -6.59 2.81 -25.45
N ILE A 67 -5.49 2.40 -24.82
CA ILE A 67 -5.11 0.97 -24.71
C ILE A 67 -6.01 0.17 -23.75
N SER A 68 -6.79 0.86 -22.90
CA SER A 68 -7.78 0.24 -22.03
C SER A 68 -9.18 0.18 -22.66
N ASN A 69 -9.39 0.82 -23.81
CA ASN A 69 -10.67 0.83 -24.50
C ASN A 69 -10.99 -0.55 -25.08
N ARG A 70 -12.18 -1.06 -24.78
CA ARG A 70 -12.65 -2.40 -25.16
C ARG A 70 -12.82 -2.56 -26.67
N ASP A 71 -13.24 -1.48 -27.35
CA ASP A 71 -13.49 -1.49 -28.79
C ASP A 71 -12.19 -1.29 -29.61
N THR A 72 -11.08 -1.01 -28.94
CA THR A 72 -9.80 -0.73 -29.58
C THR A 72 -8.92 -1.97 -29.60
N VAL A 73 -8.66 -2.51 -30.79
CA VAL A 73 -7.74 -3.63 -30.98
C VAL A 73 -6.33 -3.11 -31.26
N VAL A 74 -5.45 -3.16 -30.27
CA VAL A 74 -4.04 -2.79 -30.42
C VAL A 74 -3.17 -4.04 -30.48
N HIS A 75 -2.51 -4.26 -31.62
CA HIS A 75 -1.62 -5.41 -31.82
C HIS A 75 -0.50 -5.45 -30.79
N VAL A 76 -0.09 -6.67 -30.38
CA VAL A 76 0.95 -6.89 -29.35
C VAL A 76 2.25 -6.13 -29.64
N ASN A 77 2.70 -6.11 -30.90
CA ASN A 77 3.88 -5.35 -31.35
C ASN A 77 3.79 -3.87 -30.98
N LEU A 78 2.64 -3.24 -31.24
CA LEU A 78 2.46 -1.81 -30.98
C LEU A 78 2.35 -1.51 -29.49
N ARG A 79 1.70 -2.39 -28.71
CA ARG A 79 1.65 -2.29 -27.25
C ARG A 79 3.06 -2.36 -26.64
N LEU A 80 3.89 -3.28 -27.11
CA LEU A 80 5.27 -3.40 -26.62
C LEU A 80 6.11 -2.19 -27.03
N GLN A 81 6.00 -1.73 -28.27
CA GLN A 81 6.69 -0.50 -28.72
C GLN A 81 6.29 0.71 -27.88
N LEU A 82 5.00 0.83 -27.52
CA LEU A 82 4.52 1.92 -26.68
C LEU A 82 5.07 1.83 -25.25
N ARG A 83 5.13 0.61 -24.67
CA ARG A 83 5.73 0.38 -23.35
C ARG A 83 7.21 0.77 -23.34
N ASN A 84 7.96 0.31 -24.34
CA ASN A 84 9.38 0.59 -24.47
C ASN A 84 9.64 2.08 -24.72
N PHE A 85 8.79 2.73 -25.52
CA PHE A 85 8.83 4.18 -25.68
C PHE A 85 8.65 4.91 -24.35
N ALA A 86 7.61 4.56 -23.56
CA ALA A 86 7.36 5.21 -22.27
C ALA A 86 8.50 4.98 -21.26
N LEU A 87 9.05 3.75 -21.20
CA LEU A 87 10.22 3.43 -20.37
C LEU A 87 11.45 4.25 -20.77
N ASN A 88 11.76 4.29 -22.07
CA ASN A 88 12.89 5.06 -22.59
C ASN A 88 12.69 6.56 -22.37
N TYR A 89 11.46 7.05 -22.50
CA TYR A 89 11.13 8.45 -22.27
C TYR A 89 11.37 8.84 -20.81
N LEU A 90 10.93 8.01 -19.85
CA LEU A 90 11.27 8.19 -18.43
C LEU A 90 12.78 8.17 -18.19
N ALA A 91 13.53 7.30 -18.88
CA ALA A 91 14.97 7.11 -18.66
C ALA A 91 15.82 8.27 -19.22
N THR A 92 15.35 8.90 -20.30
CA THR A 92 16.13 9.89 -21.06
C THR A 92 15.76 11.34 -20.74
N GLN A 93 14.70 11.57 -19.95
CA GLN A 93 14.20 12.90 -19.62
C GLN A 93 14.36 13.20 -18.11
N PRO A 94 15.50 13.76 -17.67
CA PRO A 94 15.85 13.88 -16.26
C PRO A 94 15.08 14.97 -15.48
N ASN A 95 14.20 15.75 -16.11
CA ASN A 95 13.47 16.86 -15.47
C ASN A 95 11.95 16.76 -15.67
N LEU A 96 11.43 15.53 -15.77
CA LEU A 96 9.99 15.33 -15.90
C LEU A 96 9.28 15.74 -14.61
N GLN A 97 8.22 16.55 -14.72
CA GLN A 97 7.40 16.87 -13.57
C GLN A 97 6.71 15.61 -13.01
N GLY A 98 6.51 15.56 -11.68
CA GLY A 98 5.95 14.38 -11.01
C GLY A 98 4.61 13.90 -11.57
N ILE A 99 3.73 14.81 -12.01
CA ILE A 99 2.45 14.44 -12.65
C ILE A 99 2.65 13.68 -13.98
N VAL A 100 3.70 14.01 -14.74
CA VAL A 100 4.04 13.35 -16.00
C VAL A 100 4.69 12.00 -15.72
N GLN A 101 5.62 11.94 -14.75
CA GLN A 101 6.23 10.70 -14.30
C GLN A 101 5.15 9.69 -13.86
N GLN A 102 4.20 10.12 -13.04
CA GLN A 102 3.04 9.33 -12.61
C GLN A 102 2.24 8.80 -13.80
N ALA A 103 1.87 9.66 -14.75
CA ALA A 103 1.03 9.28 -15.88
C ALA A 103 1.74 8.26 -16.79
N LEU A 104 3.04 8.40 -17.00
CA LEU A 104 3.86 7.45 -17.76
C LEU A 104 3.99 6.10 -17.04
N ILE A 105 4.22 6.12 -15.72
CA ILE A 105 4.26 4.88 -14.91
C ILE A 105 2.93 4.16 -14.98
N ASN A 106 1.80 4.87 -14.82
CA ASN A 106 0.47 4.28 -14.96
C ASN A 106 0.26 3.65 -16.34
N LEU A 107 0.71 4.31 -17.42
CA LEU A 107 0.69 3.75 -18.77
C LEU A 107 1.49 2.44 -18.87
N ILE A 108 2.71 2.42 -18.33
CA ILE A 108 3.59 1.24 -18.33
C ILE A 108 2.98 0.09 -17.54
N CYS A 109 2.46 0.35 -16.34
CA CYS A 109 1.78 -0.63 -15.50
C CYS A 109 0.56 -1.21 -16.22
N ARG A 110 -0.25 -0.34 -16.85
CA ARG A 110 -1.43 -0.76 -17.60
C ARG A 110 -1.06 -1.63 -18.79
N LEU A 111 -0.07 -1.22 -19.58
CA LEU A 111 0.47 -2.00 -20.72
C LEU A 111 0.97 -3.37 -20.26
N THR A 112 1.67 -3.42 -19.12
CA THR A 112 2.17 -4.65 -18.51
C THR A 112 1.03 -5.57 -18.10
N LYS A 113 0.01 -5.04 -17.42
CA LYS A 113 -1.19 -5.80 -17.02
C LYS A 113 -1.95 -6.34 -18.23
N ILE A 114 -2.14 -5.51 -19.27
CA ILE A 114 -2.89 -5.96 -20.44
C ILE A 114 -2.11 -6.97 -21.28
N GLY A 115 -0.79 -6.84 -21.34
CA GLY A 115 0.10 -7.70 -22.13
C GLY A 115 0.68 -8.90 -21.38
N TRP A 116 0.29 -9.13 -20.13
CA TRP A 116 0.89 -10.15 -19.26
C TRP A 116 0.93 -11.57 -19.85
N PHE A 117 -0.06 -11.92 -20.69
CA PHE A 117 -0.16 -13.21 -21.38
C PHE A 117 0.06 -13.11 -22.88
N ASP A 118 0.47 -11.95 -23.39
CA ASP A 118 0.80 -11.82 -24.81
C ASP A 118 2.02 -12.69 -25.17
N SER A 119 2.07 -13.12 -26.41
CA SER A 119 3.22 -13.82 -27.00
C SER A 119 3.44 -13.32 -28.43
N PHE A 120 4.67 -13.41 -28.90
CA PHE A 120 5.01 -13.14 -30.30
C PHE A 120 5.13 -14.44 -31.06
N GLU A 121 4.61 -14.46 -32.28
CA GLU A 121 4.93 -15.49 -33.24
C GLU A 121 6.44 -15.39 -33.57
N ASN A 122 7.21 -16.43 -33.23
CA ASN A 122 8.67 -16.50 -33.39
C ASN A 122 9.49 -15.47 -32.55
N GLY A 123 8.95 -14.98 -31.44
CA GLY A 123 9.64 -14.07 -30.51
C GLY A 123 9.65 -14.57 -29.06
N PRO A 124 10.05 -13.73 -28.07
CA PRO A 124 10.05 -14.12 -26.67
C PRO A 124 8.64 -14.42 -26.17
N GLU A 125 8.51 -15.50 -25.39
CA GLU A 125 7.27 -15.85 -24.70
C GLU A 125 7.07 -14.88 -23.52
N TYR A 126 5.96 -14.15 -23.49
CA TYR A 126 5.61 -13.16 -22.45
C TYR A 126 6.54 -11.93 -22.35
N PRO A 127 6.63 -11.11 -23.41
CA PRO A 127 7.53 -9.97 -23.50
C PRO A 127 7.26 -8.84 -22.48
N PHE A 128 6.11 -8.88 -21.79
CA PHE A 128 5.74 -7.91 -20.76
C PHE A 128 6.16 -8.33 -19.35
N ARG A 129 6.74 -9.51 -19.16
CA ARG A 129 7.14 -10.03 -17.84
C ARG A 129 8.59 -9.72 -17.45
N ASP A 130 9.34 -9.03 -18.30
CA ASP A 130 10.74 -8.63 -18.11
C ASP A 130 10.90 -7.43 -17.15
N ILE A 131 10.11 -7.37 -16.08
CA ILE A 131 9.99 -6.21 -15.19
C ILE A 131 11.36 -5.80 -14.64
N PHE A 132 12.07 -6.75 -14.02
CA PHE A 132 13.38 -6.47 -13.42
C PHE A 132 14.47 -6.20 -14.45
N ASP A 133 14.39 -6.76 -15.66
CA ASP A 133 15.39 -6.51 -16.70
C ASP A 133 15.19 -5.13 -17.33
N SER A 134 13.94 -4.75 -17.61
CA SER A 134 13.55 -3.39 -17.99
C SER A 134 14.03 -2.36 -16.95
N VAL A 135 13.83 -2.66 -15.67
CA VAL A 135 14.27 -1.86 -14.53
C VAL A 135 15.80 -1.76 -14.43
N LYS A 136 16.53 -2.87 -14.59
CA LYS A 136 18.00 -2.85 -14.54
C LYS A 136 18.58 -2.01 -15.66
N ASN A 137 18.00 -2.10 -16.86
CA ASN A 137 18.40 -1.28 -17.99
C ASN A 137 18.09 0.20 -17.74
N PHE A 138 16.98 0.51 -17.06
CA PHE A 138 16.63 1.87 -16.65
C PHE A 138 17.68 2.47 -15.70
N ILE A 139 18.13 1.73 -14.68
CA ILE A 139 19.18 2.19 -13.75
C ILE A 139 20.52 2.40 -14.45
N ARG A 140 20.91 1.52 -15.38
CA ARG A 140 22.18 1.64 -16.13
C ARG A 140 22.28 2.91 -16.98
N VAL A 141 21.14 3.49 -17.36
CA VAL A 141 21.09 4.72 -18.17
C VAL A 141 21.25 5.97 -17.29
N GLY A 142 21.04 5.87 -15.98
CA GLY A 142 21.23 6.99 -15.05
C GLY A 142 21.53 6.54 -13.61
N ASP A 143 22.76 6.81 -13.16
CA ASP A 143 23.22 6.53 -11.78
C ASP A 143 22.71 7.55 -10.74
N ASN A 144 21.65 8.30 -11.06
CA ASN A 144 21.12 9.35 -10.19
C ASN A 144 20.03 8.83 -9.26
N PHE A 145 20.00 9.42 -8.06
CA PHE A 145 19.05 9.13 -7.00
C PHE A 145 17.57 9.18 -7.45
N GLU A 146 17.20 10.11 -8.34
CA GLU A 146 15.84 10.27 -8.87
C GLU A 146 15.33 9.03 -9.63
N PHE A 147 16.21 8.34 -10.37
CA PHE A 147 15.82 7.14 -11.11
C PHE A 147 15.49 5.96 -10.19
N ILE A 148 16.13 5.89 -9.01
CA ILE A 148 15.83 4.88 -7.99
C ILE A 148 14.42 5.12 -7.40
N LEU A 149 14.06 6.39 -7.17
CA LEU A 149 12.70 6.75 -6.72
C LEU A 149 11.64 6.39 -7.76
N ILE A 150 11.87 6.75 -9.03
CA ILE A 150 10.97 6.40 -10.15
C ILE A 150 10.79 4.89 -10.24
N LEU A 151 11.86 4.12 -10.02
CA LEU A 151 11.81 2.66 -9.99
C LEU A 151 10.90 2.14 -8.88
N PHE A 152 11.15 2.52 -7.63
CA PHE A 152 10.34 2.02 -6.51
C PHE A 152 8.89 2.43 -6.67
N PHE A 153 8.67 3.64 -7.15
CA PHE A 153 7.34 4.11 -7.45
C PHE A 153 6.65 3.27 -8.54
N HIS A 154 7.36 2.93 -9.62
CA HIS A 154 6.87 2.02 -10.65
C HIS A 154 6.50 0.64 -10.08
N LEU A 155 7.33 0.04 -9.23
CA LEU A 155 7.01 -1.26 -8.63
C LEU A 155 5.77 -1.21 -7.72
N VAL A 156 5.63 -0.16 -6.91
CA VAL A 156 4.42 0.08 -6.09
C VAL A 156 3.18 0.20 -6.97
N CYS A 157 3.25 1.03 -8.01
CA CYS A 157 2.16 1.23 -8.95
C CYS A 157 1.83 -0.05 -9.72
N LEU A 158 2.82 -0.87 -10.07
CA LEU A 158 2.62 -2.12 -10.77
C LEU A 158 1.87 -3.13 -9.89
N VAL A 159 2.32 -3.34 -8.64
CA VAL A 159 1.61 -4.20 -7.69
C VAL A 159 0.17 -3.75 -7.56
N SER A 160 -0.04 -2.43 -7.39
CA SER A 160 -1.37 -1.82 -7.28
C SER A 160 -2.25 -2.03 -8.52
N GLU A 161 -1.72 -1.75 -9.71
CA GLU A 161 -2.43 -1.90 -10.98
C GLU A 161 -2.81 -3.36 -11.25
N ILE A 162 -1.95 -4.33 -10.89
CA ILE A 162 -2.24 -5.75 -11.09
C ILE A 162 -3.42 -6.21 -10.24
N TYR A 163 -3.47 -5.83 -8.95
CA TYR A 163 -4.54 -6.30 -8.07
C TYR A 163 -5.84 -5.49 -8.17
N GLN A 164 -5.77 -4.20 -8.48
CA GLN A 164 -6.97 -3.37 -8.65
C GLN A 164 -7.74 -3.82 -9.89
N SER A 165 -9.05 -4.06 -9.77
CA SER A 165 -9.92 -4.33 -10.91
C SER A 165 -10.61 -3.04 -11.32
N THR A 166 -10.34 -2.56 -12.55
CA THR A 166 -11.08 -1.41 -13.10
C THR A 166 -12.34 -1.89 -13.82
N GLU A 167 -13.33 -1.02 -14.05
CA GLU A 167 -14.49 -1.37 -14.88
C GLU A 167 -14.06 -1.86 -16.28
N SER A 168 -12.97 -1.33 -16.83
CA SER A 168 -12.41 -1.79 -18.10
C SER A 168 -11.85 -3.23 -18.05
N ASP A 169 -11.56 -3.75 -16.85
CA ASP A 169 -11.11 -5.13 -16.63
C ASP A 169 -12.28 -6.13 -16.55
N LEU A 170 -13.51 -5.70 -16.23
CA LEU A 170 -14.69 -6.60 -16.16
C LEU A 170 -15.03 -7.30 -17.49
N THR A 171 -14.59 -6.76 -18.62
CA THR A 171 -14.71 -7.41 -19.94
C THR A 171 -13.78 -8.60 -20.11
N ARG A 172 -12.68 -8.65 -19.35
CA ARG A 172 -11.88 -9.86 -19.28
C ARG A 172 -12.63 -10.82 -18.37
N ALA A 173 -12.86 -12.04 -18.85
CA ALA A 173 -13.49 -13.05 -18.04
C ALA A 173 -12.76 -13.15 -16.68
N THR A 174 -13.50 -13.18 -15.58
CA THR A 174 -12.97 -13.25 -14.19
C THR A 174 -11.88 -14.31 -14.05
N PHE A 175 -11.96 -15.39 -14.83
CA PHE A 175 -10.93 -16.42 -14.95
C PHE A 175 -9.54 -15.87 -15.38
N PHE A 176 -9.47 -15.01 -16.39
CA PHE A 176 -8.20 -14.41 -16.85
C PHE A 176 -7.61 -13.47 -15.81
N LEU A 177 -8.45 -12.73 -15.07
CA LEU A 177 -7.98 -11.90 -13.96
C LEU A 177 -7.41 -12.76 -12.84
N LYS A 178 -8.11 -13.83 -12.41
CA LYS A 178 -7.56 -14.78 -11.43
C LYS A 178 -6.25 -15.41 -11.89
N LYS A 179 -6.17 -15.82 -13.16
CA LYS A 179 -4.94 -16.38 -13.76
C LYS A 179 -3.80 -15.37 -13.75
N LEU A 180 -4.08 -14.10 -14.07
CA LEU A 180 -3.11 -12.99 -13.98
C LEU A 180 -2.61 -12.84 -12.55
N LEU A 181 -3.51 -12.76 -11.56
CA LEU A 181 -3.13 -12.55 -10.17
C LEU A 181 -2.21 -13.67 -9.66
N VAL A 182 -2.61 -14.92 -9.89
CA VAL A 182 -1.81 -16.10 -9.52
C VAL A 182 -0.46 -16.08 -10.24
N SER A 183 -0.44 -15.80 -11.54
CA SER A 183 0.81 -15.75 -12.31
C SER A 183 1.75 -14.64 -11.85
N PHE A 184 1.24 -13.45 -11.52
CA PHE A 184 2.04 -12.34 -11.02
C PHE A 184 2.60 -12.65 -9.62
N ARG A 185 1.75 -13.19 -8.74
CA ARG A 185 2.14 -13.63 -7.39
C ARG A 185 3.31 -14.60 -7.42
N ASP A 186 3.22 -15.62 -8.27
CA ASP A 186 4.17 -16.73 -8.30
C ASP A 186 5.48 -16.36 -9.02
N LEU A 187 5.44 -15.46 -10.00
CA LEU A 187 6.61 -15.11 -10.81
C LEU A 187 7.36 -13.85 -10.33
N VAL A 188 6.65 -12.83 -9.84
CA VAL A 188 7.23 -11.48 -9.66
C VAL A 188 7.01 -10.91 -8.26
N LEU A 189 5.82 -11.07 -7.67
CA LEU A 189 5.46 -10.40 -6.41
C LEU A 189 6.45 -10.71 -5.27
N PHE A 190 6.87 -11.96 -5.13
CA PHE A 190 7.82 -12.35 -4.08
C PHE A 190 9.18 -11.68 -4.25
N GLN A 191 9.66 -11.55 -5.49
CA GLN A 191 10.93 -10.87 -5.77
C GLN A 191 10.85 -9.38 -5.44
N ILE A 192 9.71 -8.72 -5.70
CA ILE A 192 9.47 -7.32 -5.31
C ILE A 192 9.50 -7.19 -3.78
N PHE A 193 8.84 -8.11 -3.07
CA PHE A 193 8.82 -8.13 -1.61
C PHE A 193 10.23 -8.33 -1.02
N GLN A 194 11.01 -9.27 -1.56
CA GLN A 194 12.40 -9.51 -1.13
C GLN A 194 13.29 -8.29 -1.36
N LEU A 195 13.23 -7.67 -2.54
CA LEU A 195 13.94 -6.42 -2.82
C LEU A 195 13.61 -5.33 -1.79
N GLY A 196 12.33 -5.18 -1.46
CA GLY A 196 11.88 -4.23 -0.44
C GLY A 196 12.47 -4.54 0.94
N LEU A 197 12.43 -5.79 1.37
CA LEU A 197 13.01 -6.20 2.65
C LEU A 197 14.52 -5.97 2.72
N ASP A 198 15.27 -6.30 1.66
CA ASP A 198 16.72 -6.09 1.62
C ASP A 198 17.08 -4.59 1.76
N LEU A 199 16.32 -3.71 1.11
CA LEU A 199 16.49 -2.26 1.23
C LEU A 199 16.09 -1.73 2.61
N LEU A 200 15.06 -2.30 3.23
CA LEU A 200 14.68 -1.94 4.59
C LEU A 200 15.74 -2.39 5.62
N HIS A 201 16.39 -3.54 5.43
CA HIS A 201 17.54 -3.95 6.24
C HIS A 201 18.71 -2.97 6.10
N GLN A 202 19.00 -2.49 4.89
CA GLN A 202 20.02 -1.45 4.67
C GLN A 202 19.65 -0.12 5.33
N THR A 203 18.36 0.23 5.31
CA THR A 203 17.83 1.43 5.98
C THR A 203 18.01 1.31 7.48
N ASP A 204 17.64 0.17 8.06
CA ASP A 204 17.74 -0.11 9.48
C ASP A 204 19.21 -0.09 9.97
N ALA A 205 20.15 -0.61 9.18
CA ALA A 205 21.59 -0.52 9.47
C ALA A 205 22.09 0.94 9.55
N ASN A 206 21.45 1.86 8.81
CA ASN A 206 21.80 3.27 8.76
C ASN A 206 20.85 4.18 9.55
N LEU A 207 19.91 3.61 10.31
CA LEU A 207 18.77 4.34 10.90
C LEU A 207 19.20 5.47 11.85
N LYS A 208 20.32 5.29 12.57
CA LYS A 208 20.87 6.30 13.48
C LYS A 208 21.39 7.55 12.77
N ASN A 209 21.72 7.44 11.48
CA ASN A 209 22.25 8.53 10.67
C ASN A 209 21.15 9.22 9.86
N LEU A 210 19.92 8.68 9.83
CA LEU A 210 18.78 9.27 9.14
C LEU A 210 18.18 10.40 9.97
N SER A 211 18.18 11.62 9.41
CA SER A 211 17.61 12.81 10.03
C SER A 211 16.36 13.28 9.28
N SER A 212 15.56 14.15 9.91
CA SER A 212 14.40 14.77 9.27
C SER A 212 14.74 15.63 8.05
N ASN A 213 16.03 15.99 7.88
CA ASN A 213 16.51 16.84 6.80
C ASN A 213 16.87 16.03 5.54
N ASP A 214 17.01 14.70 5.66
CA ASP A 214 17.36 13.81 4.55
C ASP A 214 16.13 13.46 3.71
N SER A 215 15.46 14.49 3.17
CA SER A 215 14.18 14.37 2.45
C SER A 215 14.22 13.29 1.37
N ASP A 216 15.27 13.27 0.58
CA ASP A 216 15.51 12.29 -0.47
C ASP A 216 15.53 10.86 0.10
N GLN A 217 16.42 10.57 1.05
CA GLN A 217 16.51 9.23 1.65
C GLN A 217 15.19 8.82 2.31
N LEU A 218 14.49 9.74 2.96
CA LEU A 218 13.18 9.47 3.56
C LEU A 218 12.11 9.14 2.53
N GLN A 219 12.12 9.77 1.34
CA GLN A 219 11.24 9.39 0.24
C GLN A 219 11.53 7.97 -0.25
N VAL A 220 12.80 7.57 -0.35
CA VAL A 220 13.18 6.19 -0.69
C VAL A 220 12.62 5.22 0.34
N VAL A 221 12.79 5.51 1.63
CA VAL A 221 12.27 4.64 2.70
C VAL A 221 10.74 4.58 2.65
N TYR A 222 10.06 5.71 2.45
CA TYR A 222 8.61 5.79 2.32
C TYR A 222 8.08 4.93 1.16
N HIS A 223 8.69 5.04 -0.03
CA HIS A 223 8.30 4.24 -1.18
C HIS A 223 8.63 2.75 -1.00
N THR A 224 9.76 2.44 -0.35
CA THR A 224 10.13 1.05 -0.04
C THR A 224 9.15 0.42 0.94
N LEU A 225 8.76 1.12 2.00
CA LEU A 225 7.75 0.66 2.95
C LEU A 225 6.38 0.49 2.28
N ASN A 226 5.98 1.43 1.42
CA ASN A 226 4.77 1.28 0.62
C ASN A 226 4.83 0.06 -0.29
N MET A 227 5.96 -0.22 -0.92
CA MET A 227 6.15 -1.39 -1.78
C MET A 227 5.96 -2.70 -1.01
N VAL A 228 6.61 -2.81 0.16
CA VAL A 228 6.46 -3.97 1.05
C VAL A 228 5.01 -4.10 1.52
N CYS A 229 4.38 -3.00 1.93
CA CYS A 229 2.99 -2.97 2.37
C CYS A 229 2.02 -3.37 1.24
N SER A 230 2.21 -2.88 0.02
CA SER A 230 1.42 -3.25 -1.16
C SER A 230 1.56 -4.73 -1.48
N CYS A 231 2.76 -5.31 -1.33
CA CYS A 231 2.95 -6.74 -1.51
C CYS A 231 2.18 -7.55 -0.46
N LEU A 232 2.19 -7.14 0.80
CA LEU A 232 1.47 -7.81 1.89
C LEU A 232 -0.05 -7.67 1.77
N ASN A 233 -0.54 -6.57 1.19
CA ASN A 233 -1.97 -6.31 0.93
C ASN A 233 -2.49 -6.93 -0.37
N TYR A 234 -1.65 -7.65 -1.11
CA TYR A 234 -2.04 -8.25 -2.38
C TYR A 234 -3.20 -9.26 -2.23
N ASP A 235 -4.07 -9.37 -3.24
CA ASP A 235 -5.14 -10.38 -3.24
C ASP A 235 -4.59 -11.76 -3.63
N PHE A 236 -4.08 -12.49 -2.64
CA PHE A 236 -3.48 -13.81 -2.83
C PHE A 236 -4.47 -14.90 -3.27
N VAL A 237 -5.77 -14.67 -3.08
CA VAL A 237 -6.86 -15.63 -3.35
C VAL A 237 -7.53 -15.34 -4.70
N GLY A 238 -7.48 -14.08 -5.15
CA GLY A 238 -8.16 -13.61 -6.35
C GLY A 238 -9.67 -13.46 -6.13
N THR A 239 -10.09 -13.03 -4.94
CA THR A 239 -11.51 -12.81 -4.62
C THR A 239 -12.09 -11.60 -5.34
N GLY A 240 -11.27 -10.70 -5.89
CA GLY A 240 -11.74 -9.55 -6.67
C GLY A 240 -12.70 -8.64 -5.89
N SER A 241 -12.68 -8.73 -4.55
CA SER A 241 -13.79 -8.31 -3.68
C SER A 241 -13.71 -6.86 -3.21
N ARG A 242 -12.95 -5.98 -3.86
CA ARG A 242 -12.90 -4.55 -3.49
C ARG A 242 -13.39 -3.64 -4.61
N TYR A 243 -14.53 -3.98 -5.23
CA TYR A 243 -15.29 -2.97 -5.94
C TYR A 243 -15.78 -1.94 -4.93
N GLY A 244 -15.50 -0.67 -5.20
CA GLY A 244 -15.99 0.46 -4.43
C GLY A 244 -17.50 0.56 -4.56
N GLU A 245 -18.20 0.35 -3.45
CA GLU A 245 -19.42 1.04 -3.04
C GLU A 245 -19.74 0.55 -1.60
N GLY A 246 -19.59 1.43 -0.61
CA GLY A 246 -20.28 1.29 0.67
C GLY A 246 -20.06 0.01 1.49
N SER A 247 -18.86 -0.59 1.53
CA SER A 247 -18.55 -1.49 2.65
C SER A 247 -18.41 -0.63 3.90
N ASN A 248 -19.48 -0.56 4.69
CA ASN A 248 -19.47 -0.02 6.03
C ASN A 248 -18.16 -0.39 6.72
N SER A 249 -17.43 0.63 7.17
CA SER A 249 -16.08 0.65 7.71
C SER A 249 -15.93 -0.06 9.07
N THR A 250 -16.59 -1.21 9.23
CA THR A 250 -16.57 -2.03 10.44
C THR A 250 -16.41 -3.52 10.16
N SER A 251 -16.51 -4.00 8.91
CA SER A 251 -16.48 -5.44 8.57
C SER A 251 -15.18 -5.94 7.94
N ASP A 252 -14.32 -5.07 7.41
CA ASP A 252 -13.15 -5.49 6.61
C ASP A 252 -11.92 -5.89 7.45
N ASP A 253 -11.99 -5.68 8.77
CA ASP A 253 -10.92 -5.94 9.74
C ASP A 253 -10.80 -7.43 10.16
N LEU A 254 -11.42 -8.37 9.43
CA LEU A 254 -11.32 -9.82 9.69
C LEU A 254 -10.82 -10.65 8.50
N SER A 255 -10.27 -10.02 7.47
CA SER A 255 -9.66 -10.76 6.35
C SER A 255 -8.32 -11.41 6.78
N THR A 256 -8.14 -12.69 6.47
CA THR A 256 -6.86 -13.41 6.69
C THR A 256 -6.02 -13.37 5.42
N VAL A 257 -4.71 -13.13 5.56
CA VAL A 257 -3.76 -13.08 4.45
C VAL A 257 -3.32 -14.51 4.11
N GLN A 258 -3.58 -14.96 2.88
CA GLN A 258 -3.31 -16.34 2.43
C GLN A 258 -2.03 -16.42 1.59
N LEU A 259 -0.88 -16.21 2.23
CA LEU A 259 0.43 -16.23 1.56
C LEU A 259 0.79 -17.62 1.02
N PRO A 260 1.53 -17.69 -0.11
CA PRO A 260 2.18 -18.91 -0.57
C PRO A 260 3.19 -19.48 0.45
N ALA A 261 3.35 -20.80 0.48
CA ALA A 261 4.20 -21.49 1.44
C ALA A 261 5.68 -21.08 1.36
N ASN A 262 6.19 -20.68 0.19
CA ASN A 262 7.57 -20.24 0.02
C ASN A 262 7.88 -18.89 0.71
N TRP A 263 6.86 -18.13 1.12
CA TRP A 263 7.04 -16.89 1.90
C TRP A 263 7.22 -17.16 3.40
N ARG A 264 6.78 -18.32 3.88
CA ARG A 264 6.80 -18.70 5.30
C ARG A 264 8.15 -18.47 6.00
N PRO A 265 9.31 -18.85 5.44
CA PRO A 265 10.59 -18.72 6.15
C PRO A 265 10.90 -17.29 6.59
N ILE A 266 10.52 -16.29 5.79
CA ILE A 266 10.78 -14.87 6.07
C ILE A 266 10.15 -14.42 7.39
N PHE A 267 8.96 -14.92 7.71
CA PHE A 267 8.23 -14.49 8.92
C PHE A 267 8.62 -15.29 10.17
N LEU A 268 9.43 -16.33 10.02
CA LEU A 268 9.97 -17.11 11.13
C LEU A 268 11.33 -16.60 11.60
N GLU A 269 12.01 -15.82 10.75
CA GLU A 269 13.21 -15.10 11.12
C GLU A 269 12.84 -13.91 12.02
N SER A 270 13.18 -14.00 13.31
CA SER A 270 12.87 -12.95 14.30
C SER A 270 13.36 -11.57 13.87
N ASN A 271 14.50 -11.51 13.16
CA ASN A 271 15.09 -10.28 12.65
C ASN A 271 14.15 -9.50 11.70
N ASN A 272 13.29 -10.18 10.94
CA ASN A 272 12.40 -9.52 9.98
C ASN A 272 11.17 -8.90 10.65
N ILE A 273 10.66 -9.49 11.74
CA ILE A 273 9.58 -8.88 12.53
C ILE A 273 10.13 -7.70 13.33
N ASP A 274 11.28 -7.91 13.98
CA ASP A 274 11.95 -6.90 14.79
C ASP A 274 12.39 -5.70 13.92
N LEU A 275 12.71 -5.92 12.64
CA LEU A 275 13.00 -4.86 11.67
C LEU A 275 11.89 -3.80 11.62
N PHE A 276 10.63 -4.20 11.47
CA PHE A 276 9.52 -3.24 11.35
C PHE A 276 9.31 -2.43 12.64
N PHE A 277 9.51 -3.04 13.81
CA PHE A 277 9.47 -2.32 15.08
C PHE A 277 10.64 -1.34 15.24
N ARG A 278 11.85 -1.73 14.81
CA ARG A 278 13.03 -0.85 14.82
C ARG A 278 12.87 0.33 13.88
N LEU A 279 12.39 0.10 12.66
CA LEU A 279 12.03 1.16 11.71
C LEU A 279 10.96 2.08 12.29
N PHE A 280 9.88 1.55 12.86
CA PHE A 280 8.83 2.35 13.50
C PHE A 280 9.37 3.28 14.60
N ALA A 281 10.28 2.76 15.42
CA ALA A 281 10.86 3.49 16.55
C ALA A 281 11.94 4.49 16.14
N GLY A 282 12.71 4.21 15.08
CA GLY A 282 13.85 5.04 14.68
C GLY A 282 13.58 6.00 13.52
N LEU A 283 12.50 5.83 12.74
CA LEU A 283 12.19 6.76 11.66
C LEU A 283 11.73 8.13 12.19
N PRO A 284 12.28 9.23 11.67
CA PRO A 284 11.92 10.57 12.11
C PRO A 284 10.48 10.91 11.71
N GLN A 285 9.83 11.73 12.53
CA GLN A 285 8.59 12.37 12.14
C GLN A 285 8.92 13.55 11.21
N THR A 286 8.33 13.58 10.02
CA THR A 286 8.57 14.64 9.04
C THR A 286 7.28 15.01 8.29
N PRO A 287 7.02 16.30 8.05
CA PRO A 287 5.90 16.73 7.20
C PRO A 287 6.10 16.38 5.72
N ALA A 288 7.34 16.13 5.27
CA ALA A 288 7.65 15.79 3.88
C ALA A 288 7.13 14.41 3.45
N CYS A 289 7.03 13.47 4.41
CA CYS A 289 6.54 12.11 4.21
C CYS A 289 5.47 11.80 5.26
N PRO A 290 4.25 12.36 5.14
CA PRO A 290 3.21 12.15 6.13
C PRO A 290 2.87 10.67 6.24
N GLY A 291 2.89 10.14 7.46
CA GLY A 291 2.56 8.74 7.73
C GLY A 291 3.70 7.74 7.48
N ILE A 292 4.95 8.18 7.29
CA ILE A 292 6.09 7.24 7.15
C ILE A 292 6.20 6.26 8.32
N ARG A 293 5.86 6.68 9.54
CA ARG A 293 5.84 5.83 10.75
C ARG A 293 4.60 4.92 10.85
N VAL A 294 3.56 5.17 10.06
CA VAL A 294 2.36 4.30 10.02
C VAL A 294 2.66 3.03 9.22
N LEU A 295 3.43 3.14 8.13
CA LEU A 295 3.66 2.03 7.20
C LEU A 295 4.32 0.79 7.83
N PRO A 296 5.34 0.88 8.72
CA PRO A 296 5.88 -0.29 9.40
C PRO A 296 4.83 -0.98 10.28
N LEU A 297 3.95 -0.22 10.95
CA LEU A 297 2.84 -0.79 11.72
C LEU A 297 1.82 -1.46 10.79
N SER A 298 1.49 -0.85 9.65
CA SER A 298 0.62 -1.48 8.65
C SER A 298 1.20 -2.79 8.11
N CYS A 299 2.51 -2.87 7.90
CA CYS A 299 3.17 -4.13 7.54
C CYS A 299 2.98 -5.17 8.67
N LEU A 300 3.21 -4.80 9.93
CA LEU A 300 3.00 -5.68 11.08
C LEU A 300 1.55 -6.14 11.22
N VAL A 301 0.56 -5.27 10.95
CA VAL A 301 -0.87 -5.64 10.92
C VAL A 301 -1.12 -6.72 9.87
N GLN A 302 -0.58 -6.57 8.67
CA GLN A 302 -0.74 -7.58 7.61
C GLN A 302 -0.01 -8.88 7.94
N ILE A 303 1.20 -8.80 8.49
CA ILE A 303 1.97 -9.98 8.92
C ILE A 303 1.22 -10.74 10.02
N THR A 304 0.64 -10.03 10.98
CA THR A 304 -0.19 -10.62 12.05
C THR A 304 -1.45 -11.26 11.48
N SER A 305 -1.97 -10.74 10.36
CA SER A 305 -3.15 -11.24 9.67
C SER A 305 -2.90 -12.50 8.83
N ILE A 306 -1.66 -12.98 8.73
CA ILE A 306 -1.32 -14.21 8.00
C ILE A 306 -2.12 -15.40 8.57
N ARG A 307 -2.77 -16.14 7.67
CA ARG A 307 -3.62 -17.27 8.03
C ARG A 307 -2.83 -18.28 8.88
N ARG A 308 -3.41 -18.65 10.03
CA ARG A 308 -2.86 -19.59 11.00
C ARG A 308 -2.25 -20.85 10.38
N THR A 309 -2.89 -21.39 9.35
CA THR A 309 -2.49 -22.65 8.68
C THR A 309 -1.18 -22.56 7.89
N LEU A 310 -0.61 -21.37 7.70
CA LEU A 310 0.73 -21.24 7.09
C LEU A 310 1.83 -21.78 8.02
N PHE A 311 1.65 -21.60 9.33
CA PHE A 311 2.63 -21.93 10.36
C PHE A 311 2.24 -23.22 11.10
N THR A 312 3.25 -23.99 11.50
CA THR A 312 3.06 -25.15 12.38
C THR A 312 2.82 -24.71 13.82
N ASN A 313 2.30 -25.61 14.67
CA ASN A 313 2.07 -25.30 16.08
C ASN A 313 3.36 -24.96 16.85
N ASP A 314 4.51 -25.47 16.41
CA ASP A 314 5.81 -25.18 17.04
C ASP A 314 6.40 -23.83 16.60
N GLU A 315 6.01 -23.34 15.43
CA GLU A 315 6.49 -22.06 14.87
C GLU A 315 5.64 -20.86 15.30
N ARG A 316 4.35 -21.08 15.57
CA ARG A 316 3.43 -20.01 15.97
C ARG A 316 3.88 -19.26 17.22
N PRO A 317 4.37 -19.92 18.29
CA PRO A 317 4.93 -19.25 19.45
C PRO A 317 6.11 -18.34 19.10
N THR A 318 6.95 -18.70 18.12
CA THR A 318 8.09 -17.88 17.68
C THR A 318 7.62 -16.56 17.08
N LEU A 319 6.67 -16.60 16.15
CA LEU A 319 6.09 -15.39 15.55
C LEU A 319 5.40 -14.53 16.62
N LEU A 320 4.61 -15.14 17.50
CA LEU A 320 3.91 -14.45 18.58
C LEU A 320 4.88 -13.79 19.56
N ALA A 321 5.98 -14.46 19.91
CA ALA A 321 7.00 -13.92 20.80
C ALA A 321 7.63 -12.63 20.25
N SER A 322 8.01 -12.62 18.97
CA SER A 322 8.54 -11.40 18.32
C SER A 322 7.52 -10.27 18.29
N LEU A 323 6.26 -10.55 17.90
CA LEU A 323 5.19 -9.55 17.88
C LEU A 323 4.91 -8.98 19.27
N MET A 324 4.79 -9.83 20.29
CA MET A 324 4.45 -9.41 21.65
C MET A 324 5.59 -8.63 22.30
N LYS A 325 6.85 -9.02 22.06
CA LYS A 325 8.03 -8.27 22.50
C LYS A 325 8.09 -6.88 21.87
N GLY A 326 7.92 -6.78 20.54
CA GLY A 326 7.91 -5.49 19.86
C GLY A 326 6.78 -4.58 20.34
N CYS A 327 5.56 -5.11 20.50
CA CYS A 327 4.44 -4.35 21.05
C CYS A 327 4.68 -3.92 22.51
N LEU A 328 5.31 -4.75 23.33
CA LEU A 328 5.70 -4.40 24.70
C LEU A 328 6.64 -3.19 24.72
N GLU A 329 7.67 -3.18 23.87
CA GLU A 329 8.61 -2.05 23.76
C GLU A 329 7.94 -0.75 23.28
N VAL A 330 6.91 -0.87 22.43
CA VAL A 330 6.10 0.29 22.00
C VAL A 330 5.26 0.80 23.15
N LEU A 331 4.61 -0.08 23.91
CA LEU A 331 3.79 0.27 25.06
C LEU A 331 4.60 0.94 26.18
N GLN A 332 5.82 0.45 26.45
CA GLN A 332 6.74 1.05 27.41
C GLN A 332 7.15 2.49 27.02
N ARG A 333 7.20 2.79 25.73
CA ARG A 333 7.56 4.11 25.16
C ARG A 333 6.37 4.84 24.54
N ARG A 334 5.14 4.54 24.98
CA ARG A 334 3.90 5.03 24.36
C ARG A 334 3.82 6.56 24.26
N GLU A 335 4.37 7.27 25.25
CA GLU A 335 4.32 8.74 25.30
C GLU A 335 5.12 9.40 24.18
N SER A 336 6.19 8.77 23.69
CA SER A 336 7.02 9.29 22.60
C SER A 336 6.69 8.65 21.25
N LEU A 337 6.30 7.37 21.24
CA LEU A 337 6.08 6.65 19.99
C LEU A 337 4.65 6.78 19.45
N LEU A 338 3.64 6.99 20.31
CA LEU A 338 2.22 6.98 19.95
C LEU A 338 1.54 8.36 20.07
N CYS A 339 2.30 9.45 19.87
CA CYS A 339 1.75 10.81 19.97
C CYS A 339 0.79 11.15 18.81
N GLU A 340 1.05 10.63 17.61
CA GLU A 340 0.24 10.93 16.43
C GLU A 340 -1.06 10.11 16.40
N PRO A 341 -2.24 10.72 16.15
CA PRO A 341 -3.51 9.99 16.13
C PRO A 341 -3.58 8.85 15.12
N THR A 342 -2.91 8.98 13.97
CA THR A 342 -2.86 7.97 12.90
C THR A 342 -2.00 6.77 13.31
N VAL A 343 -0.80 7.01 13.83
CA VAL A 343 0.10 5.98 14.39
C VAL A 343 -0.57 5.25 15.55
N TYR A 344 -1.18 6.00 16.46
CA TYR A 344 -1.93 5.45 17.60
C TYR A 344 -3.03 4.50 17.12
N HIS A 345 -3.81 4.91 16.13
CA HIS A 345 -4.88 4.08 15.56
C HIS A 345 -4.34 2.80 14.93
N GLU A 346 -3.27 2.89 14.14
CA GLU A 346 -2.67 1.72 13.49
C GLU A 346 -2.07 0.74 14.51
N PHE A 347 -1.49 1.24 15.60
CA PHE A 347 -1.04 0.40 16.71
C PHE A 347 -2.21 -0.32 17.41
N CYS A 348 -3.36 0.35 17.61
CA CYS A 348 -4.57 -0.32 18.10
C CYS A 348 -5.04 -1.42 17.15
N ARG A 349 -4.96 -1.20 15.83
CA ARG A 349 -5.27 -2.23 14.82
C ARG A 349 -4.34 -3.43 14.93
N LEU A 350 -3.05 -3.21 15.20
CA LEU A 350 -2.09 -4.29 15.44
C LEU A 350 -2.47 -5.13 16.66
N LEU A 351 -2.74 -4.51 17.81
CA LEU A 351 -3.15 -5.23 19.02
C LEU A 351 -4.47 -6.01 18.82
N SER A 352 -5.46 -5.38 18.19
CA SER A 352 -6.73 -6.02 17.83
C SER A 352 -6.51 -7.23 16.92
N ARG A 353 -5.63 -7.09 15.93
CA ARG A 353 -5.31 -8.18 15.01
C ARG A 353 -4.59 -9.33 15.70
N MET A 354 -3.66 -9.04 16.62
CA MET A 354 -2.99 -10.07 17.40
C MET A 354 -4.00 -10.90 18.21
N LYS A 355 -4.96 -10.24 18.87
CA LYS A 355 -6.04 -10.94 19.60
C LYS A 355 -6.81 -11.90 18.70
N VAL A 356 -7.22 -11.46 17.50
CA VAL A 356 -8.03 -12.30 16.61
C VAL A 356 -7.21 -13.45 16.00
N SER A 357 -5.89 -13.28 15.88
CA SER A 357 -5.01 -14.21 15.16
C SER A 357 -4.38 -15.30 16.04
N PHE A 358 -4.39 -15.12 17.36
CA PHE A 358 -3.77 -16.03 18.35
C PHE A 358 -4.72 -16.32 19.51
N GLN A 359 -4.70 -17.57 19.98
CA GLN A 359 -5.50 -17.99 21.13
C GLN A 359 -4.89 -17.50 22.44
N VAL A 360 -5.72 -17.27 23.46
CA VAL A 360 -5.27 -16.86 24.81
C VAL A 360 -4.21 -17.82 25.37
N SER A 361 -4.40 -19.13 25.17
CA SER A 361 -3.43 -20.15 25.58
C SER A 361 -2.05 -20.00 24.93
N GLU A 362 -1.97 -19.45 23.71
CA GLU A 362 -0.70 -19.16 23.03
C GLU A 362 -0.01 -17.95 23.67
N PHE A 363 -0.77 -16.92 24.06
CA PHE A 363 -0.24 -15.72 24.72
C PHE A 363 0.40 -16.02 26.08
N VAL A 364 -0.29 -16.78 26.93
CA VAL A 364 0.17 -17.08 28.31
C VAL A 364 1.49 -17.86 28.31
N GLN A 365 1.80 -18.59 27.24
CA GLN A 365 3.05 -19.34 27.09
C GLN A 365 4.27 -18.47 26.82
N ILE A 366 4.09 -17.21 26.42
CA ILE A 366 5.20 -16.32 26.10
C ILE A 366 5.69 -15.60 27.36
N ALA A 367 7.01 -15.63 27.59
CA ALA A 367 7.63 -15.17 28.84
C ALA A 367 7.28 -13.72 29.24
N CYS A 368 7.13 -12.80 28.28
CA CYS A 368 6.81 -11.40 28.56
C CYS A 368 5.30 -11.10 28.68
N TYR A 369 4.44 -12.12 28.68
CA TYR A 369 2.99 -11.95 28.74
C TYR A 369 2.49 -11.17 29.97
N PRO A 370 2.97 -11.43 31.21
CA PRO A 370 2.46 -10.74 32.38
C PRO A 370 2.65 -9.22 32.33
N GLU A 371 3.81 -8.77 31.83
CA GLU A 371 4.08 -7.35 31.66
C GLU A 371 3.30 -6.77 30.47
N PHE A 372 3.24 -7.50 29.36
CA PHE A 372 2.51 -7.10 28.17
C PHE A 372 1.02 -6.86 28.46
N ILE A 373 0.34 -7.81 29.10
CA ILE A 373 -1.10 -7.69 29.37
C ILE A 373 -1.39 -6.53 30.34
N LYS A 374 -0.52 -6.29 31.32
CA LYS A 374 -0.63 -5.15 32.23
C LYS A 374 -0.54 -3.82 31.47
N LEU A 375 0.47 -3.65 30.60
CA LEU A 375 0.61 -2.41 29.83
C LEU A 375 -0.50 -2.23 28.79
N VAL A 376 -1.02 -3.31 28.20
CA VAL A 376 -2.21 -3.27 27.33
C VAL A 376 -3.44 -2.81 28.12
N ALA A 377 -3.64 -3.29 29.37
CA ALA A 377 -4.74 -2.88 30.23
C ALA A 377 -4.65 -1.39 30.59
N ASP A 378 -3.46 -0.92 30.98
CA ASP A 378 -3.19 0.48 31.29
C ASP A 378 -3.40 1.37 30.06
N PHE A 379 -2.89 0.94 28.91
CA PHE A 379 -3.08 1.65 27.64
C PHE A 379 -4.55 1.74 27.26
N THR A 380 -5.30 0.64 27.36
CA THR A 380 -6.74 0.58 27.09
C THR A 380 -7.50 1.54 27.99
N THR A 381 -7.23 1.50 29.29
CA THR A 381 -7.85 2.39 30.29
C THR A 381 -7.58 3.86 29.96
N HIS A 382 -6.33 4.22 29.66
CA HIS A 382 -5.96 5.57 29.26
C HIS A 382 -6.69 6.02 27.97
N SER A 383 -6.77 5.12 26.99
CA SER A 383 -7.49 5.34 25.72
C SER A 383 -8.95 5.74 25.96
N LEU A 384 -9.62 5.02 26.87
CA LEU A 384 -11.03 5.24 27.21
C LEU A 384 -11.25 6.59 27.91
N TYR A 385 -10.36 6.97 28.83
CA TYR A 385 -10.50 8.24 29.57
C TYR A 385 -10.24 9.49 28.69
N VAL A 386 -9.28 9.43 27.77
CA VAL A 386 -8.93 10.56 26.88
C VAL A 386 -9.98 10.72 25.74
N SER A 387 -10.77 9.68 25.46
CA SER A 387 -11.68 9.59 24.31
C SER A 387 -12.92 10.48 24.33
N ARG A 388 -13.17 11.30 25.36
CA ARG A 388 -14.37 12.18 25.41
C ARG A 388 -14.40 13.30 24.35
N ALA A 389 -13.37 13.48 23.53
CA ALA A 389 -13.21 14.65 22.66
C ALA A 389 -13.03 14.41 21.14
N SER A 390 -13.25 13.20 20.57
CA SER A 390 -13.23 13.07 19.10
C SER A 390 -14.13 11.98 18.52
N VAL A 391 -14.65 12.21 17.30
CA VAL A 391 -15.58 11.34 16.55
C VAL A 391 -14.93 10.04 16.05
N HIS A 392 -13.60 9.90 16.16
CA HIS A 392 -12.85 8.66 15.88
C HIS A 392 -12.74 7.69 17.08
N SER A 393 -13.45 8.01 18.16
CA SER A 393 -13.51 7.25 19.42
C SER A 393 -14.21 5.90 19.32
N VAL A 394 -15.23 5.78 18.46
CA VAL A 394 -16.10 4.58 18.44
C VAL A 394 -15.38 3.34 17.89
N ILE A 395 -14.57 3.47 16.84
CA ILE A 395 -13.79 2.35 16.27
C ILE A 395 -12.66 1.93 17.22
N ARG A 396 -12.02 2.90 17.89
CA ARG A 396 -11.02 2.65 18.94
C ARG A 396 -11.64 1.92 20.13
N PHE A 397 -12.85 2.33 20.52
CA PHE A 397 -13.63 1.71 21.58
C PHE A 397 -14.01 0.26 21.24
N PHE A 398 -14.50 -0.04 20.03
CA PHE A 398 -14.87 -1.41 19.64
C PHE A 398 -13.67 -2.36 19.48
N CYS A 399 -12.52 -1.88 18.97
CA CYS A 399 -11.29 -2.71 18.95
C CYS A 399 -10.74 -2.98 20.36
N LEU A 400 -10.85 -2.02 21.27
CA LEU A 400 -10.41 -2.16 22.66
C LEU A 400 -11.40 -2.97 23.52
N ALA A 401 -12.72 -2.81 23.32
CA ALA A 401 -13.76 -3.64 23.91
C ALA A 401 -13.68 -5.08 23.39
N SER A 402 -13.39 -5.23 22.09
CA SER A 402 -12.70 -6.34 21.43
C SER A 402 -11.80 -7.11 22.39
N LEU A 403 -10.67 -6.50 22.72
CA LEU A 403 -9.65 -7.04 23.64
C LEU A 403 -10.21 -7.42 25.03
N CYS A 404 -11.18 -6.69 25.56
CA CYS A 404 -11.76 -6.92 26.89
C CYS A 404 -12.66 -8.16 27.02
N ASP A 405 -13.40 -8.57 26.00
CA ASP A 405 -14.52 -9.53 26.18
C ASP A 405 -14.13 -10.99 26.52
N GLU A 406 -12.90 -11.45 26.25
CA GLU A 406 -12.48 -12.84 26.59
C GLU A 406 -11.08 -12.94 27.21
N LEU A 407 -10.09 -12.15 26.74
CA LEU A 407 -8.73 -12.17 27.29
C LEU A 407 -8.70 -11.71 28.76
N PHE A 408 -9.49 -10.70 29.10
CA PHE A 408 -9.45 -10.08 30.44
C PHE A 408 -10.35 -10.78 31.46
N VAL A 409 -11.39 -11.50 31.05
CA VAL A 409 -12.19 -12.30 31.98
C VAL A 409 -11.42 -13.55 32.41
N GLN A 410 -10.61 -14.14 31.51
CA GLN A 410 -9.97 -15.43 31.77
C GLN A 410 -8.54 -15.31 32.33
N ALA A 411 -7.75 -14.30 31.94
CA ALA A 411 -6.42 -14.05 32.52
C ALA A 411 -6.46 -13.54 33.97
N TYR A 412 -7.61 -13.03 34.42
CA TYR A 412 -7.75 -12.32 35.69
C TYR A 412 -8.33 -13.19 36.82
N PHE A 413 -8.76 -14.43 36.53
CA PHE A 413 -8.96 -15.45 37.57
C PHE A 413 -7.63 -15.88 38.22
N ASP A 414 -6.48 -15.65 37.55
CA ASP A 414 -5.16 -16.03 38.06
C ASP A 414 -4.42 -14.87 38.80
N PHE A 415 -4.82 -13.61 38.64
CA PHE A 415 -4.17 -12.45 39.28
C PHE A 415 -5.18 -11.62 40.12
N ASN A 416 -5.10 -11.76 41.43
CA ASN A 416 -5.98 -11.14 42.44
C ASN A 416 -5.86 -9.60 42.52
N ASP A 417 -6.63 -8.83 41.72
CA ASP A 417 -6.86 -7.40 42.01
C ASP A 417 -8.23 -6.88 41.52
N VAL A 418 -9.26 -7.04 42.36
CA VAL A 418 -10.70 -6.82 42.10
C VAL A 418 -11.08 -5.38 41.70
N ILE A 419 -10.22 -4.39 41.98
CA ILE A 419 -10.55 -2.95 41.84
C ILE A 419 -10.55 -2.48 40.37
N THR A 420 -9.71 -3.06 39.52
CA THR A 420 -9.54 -2.61 38.12
C THR A 420 -10.65 -3.12 37.22
N VAL A 421 -11.15 -4.33 37.47
CA VAL A 421 -12.30 -4.93 36.76
C VAL A 421 -13.57 -4.14 37.02
N TRP A 422 -13.84 -3.74 38.28
CA TRP A 422 -14.98 -2.88 38.60
C TRP A 422 -14.94 -1.57 37.82
N ARG A 423 -13.77 -0.93 37.67
CA ARG A 423 -13.62 0.32 36.91
C ARG A 423 -13.81 0.15 35.41
N LEU A 424 -13.27 -0.92 34.81
CA LEU A 424 -13.46 -1.21 33.38
C LEU A 424 -14.91 -1.62 33.08
N GLN A 425 -15.48 -2.46 33.94
CA GLN A 425 -16.87 -2.91 33.81
C GLN A 425 -17.83 -1.74 34.02
N GLU A 426 -17.67 -0.90 35.06
CA GLU A 426 -18.41 0.37 35.21
C GLU A 426 -18.23 1.29 34.01
N SER A 427 -17.01 1.46 33.50
CA SER A 427 -16.76 2.33 32.34
C SER A 427 -17.46 1.81 31.08
N CYS A 428 -17.45 0.49 30.87
CA CYS A 428 -18.20 -0.17 29.79
C CYS A 428 -19.71 -0.10 30.01
N THR A 429 -20.27 -0.39 31.19
CA THR A 429 -21.73 -0.26 31.44
C THR A 429 -22.20 1.19 31.35
N THR A 430 -21.38 2.17 31.75
CA THR A 430 -21.71 3.59 31.61
C THR A 430 -21.75 4.01 30.13
N LEU A 431 -20.96 3.35 29.27
CA LEU A 431 -20.95 3.58 27.82
C LEU A 431 -22.01 2.75 27.06
N TYR A 432 -22.51 1.66 27.65
CA TYR A 432 -23.57 0.80 27.10
C TYR A 432 -24.99 1.19 27.52
N LEU A 433 -25.18 2.27 28.30
CA LEU A 433 -26.52 2.83 28.53
C LEU A 433 -27.05 3.43 27.20
N PRO A 434 -28.22 2.99 26.71
CA PRO A 434 -28.63 3.23 25.34
C PRO A 434 -29.05 4.68 25.11
N PHE A 435 -28.85 5.13 23.87
CA PHE A 435 -29.65 6.13 23.16
C PHE A 435 -31.15 5.75 23.17
N ASN A 436 -31.77 5.79 24.34
CA ASN A 436 -33.20 5.63 24.53
C ASN A 436 -33.59 6.54 25.70
N ASN A 437 -33.78 7.82 25.39
CA ASN A 437 -34.78 8.72 26.00
C ASN A 437 -34.63 10.13 25.42
N SER A 438 -35.16 10.32 24.21
CA SER A 438 -35.75 11.60 23.80
C SER A 438 -36.78 11.29 22.72
N ILE A 439 -38.04 11.18 23.13
CA ILE A 439 -39.19 11.36 22.25
C ILE A 439 -39.32 12.86 21.97
#